data_AF-A0A4R7JF29-F1
#
_entry.id   AF-A0A4R7JF29-F1
#
_cell.length_a   1.000
_cell.length_b   1.000
_cell.length_c   1.000
_cell.angle_alpha   90.00
_cell.angle_beta   90.00
_cell.angle_gamma   90.00
#
_symmetry.space_group_name_H-M   'P 1'
#
loop_
_entity.id
_entity.type
_entity.pdbx_description
1 polymer ?
#
loop_
_entity_poly.entity_id
_entity_poly.type
_entity_poly.pdbx_seq_one_letter_code
_entity_poly.pdbx_strand_id
1 'polypeptide(L)'
;MPVSTWTPVGRWTGTVTHDDEVDEYTVAFAADGSLSVTTQKSTGYGAWTAVGDETLEFSLREDFNVDVTQISPNGHHAAYIQIDITARLTGDTLTGEGKAVVHGPDDAVIYATGARTEARRVS
;
A
#
# COMPACT_ATOMS: atom_id res chain seq x y z
N MET A 1 29.02 2.02 14.75
CA MET A 1 27.54 1.95 14.81
C MET A 1 27.16 0.51 14.48
N PRO A 2 26.26 -0.16 15.22
CA PRO A 2 25.67 -1.39 14.72
C PRO A 2 24.95 -1.06 13.40
N VAL A 3 25.15 -1.87 12.37
CA VAL A 3 24.36 -1.78 11.15
C VAL A 3 23.01 -2.41 11.49
N SER A 4 21.90 -1.71 11.24
CA SER A 4 20.59 -2.34 11.36
C SER A 4 20.54 -3.51 10.37
N THR A 5 20.25 -4.71 10.87
CA THR A 5 20.08 -5.93 10.06
C THR A 5 18.63 -6.11 9.61
N TRP A 6 17.81 -5.10 9.87
CA TRP A 6 16.40 -5.11 9.50
C TRP A 6 16.23 -5.17 7.99
N THR A 7 15.24 -5.96 7.56
CA THR A 7 14.78 -6.02 6.19
C THR A 7 13.26 -6.17 6.16
N PRO A 8 12.54 -5.43 5.29
CA PRO A 8 11.12 -5.64 5.10
C PRO A 8 10.82 -6.91 4.28
N VAL A 9 11.84 -7.53 3.66
CA VAL A 9 11.67 -8.70 2.78
C VAL A 9 10.85 -9.78 3.47
N GLY A 10 9.86 -10.32 2.77
CA GLY A 10 8.92 -11.31 3.29
C GLY A 10 7.46 -10.86 3.16
N ARG A 11 6.57 -11.68 3.71
CA ARG A 11 5.12 -11.46 3.65
C ARG A 11 4.64 -10.79 4.93
N TRP A 12 3.73 -9.84 4.79
CA TRP A 12 3.11 -9.10 5.88
C TRP A 12 1.60 -9.07 5.66
N THR A 13 0.85 -8.98 6.75
CA THR A 13 -0.59 -8.72 6.75
C THR A 13 -0.85 -7.46 7.55
N GLY A 14 -1.70 -6.58 7.04
CA GLY A 14 -1.97 -5.31 7.66
C GLY A 14 -3.31 -4.74 7.31
N THR A 15 -3.56 -3.56 7.86
CA THR A 15 -4.71 -2.73 7.53
C THR A 15 -4.24 -1.40 6.97
N VAL A 16 -5.04 -0.81 6.11
CA VAL A 16 -4.94 0.57 5.69
C VAL A 16 -6.21 1.30 6.07
N THR A 17 -6.07 2.44 6.73
CA THR A 17 -7.16 3.35 7.10
C THR A 17 -7.12 4.55 6.18
N HIS A 18 -8.28 4.88 5.61
CA HIS A 18 -8.52 6.03 4.73
C HIS A 18 -9.99 6.43 4.87
N ASP A 19 -10.32 7.72 4.92
CA ASP A 19 -11.70 8.24 4.95
C ASP A 19 -12.67 7.54 5.93
N ASP A 20 -12.21 7.26 7.15
CA ASP A 20 -12.95 6.50 8.19
C ASP A 20 -13.26 5.03 7.83
N GLU A 21 -12.77 4.55 6.70
CA GLU A 21 -12.79 3.15 6.24
C GLU A 21 -11.49 2.43 6.62
N VAL A 22 -11.57 1.09 6.74
CA VAL A 22 -10.42 0.22 7.00
C VAL A 22 -10.47 -0.97 6.06
N ASP A 23 -9.40 -1.16 5.28
CA ASP A 23 -9.22 -2.29 4.37
C ASP A 23 -8.08 -3.20 4.86
N GLU A 24 -8.29 -4.51 4.80
CA GLU A 24 -7.25 -5.51 5.07
C GLU A 24 -6.45 -5.82 3.80
N TYR A 25 -5.15 -6.05 3.97
CA TYR A 25 -4.28 -6.44 2.87
C TYR A 25 -3.19 -7.42 3.28
N THR A 26 -2.66 -8.13 2.29
CA THR A 26 -1.36 -8.80 2.35
C THR A 26 -0.39 -8.08 1.44
N VAL A 27 0.84 -7.83 1.89
CA VAL A 27 1.95 -7.36 1.05
C VAL A 27 3.13 -8.33 1.14
N ALA A 28 3.83 -8.52 0.03
CA ALA A 28 5.09 -9.22 -0.02
C ALA A 28 6.17 -8.29 -0.56
N PHE A 29 7.19 -8.01 0.25
CA PHE A 29 8.38 -7.26 -0.17
C PHE A 29 9.46 -8.25 -0.62
N ALA A 30 9.98 -8.05 -1.83
CA ALA A 30 11.03 -8.89 -2.40
C ALA A 30 12.41 -8.25 -2.28
N ALA A 31 13.47 -9.06 -2.27
CA ALA A 31 14.85 -8.60 -2.07
C ALA A 31 15.39 -7.73 -3.23
N ASP A 32 14.74 -7.75 -4.38
CA ASP A 32 15.06 -6.92 -5.55
C ASP A 32 14.47 -5.51 -5.48
N GLY A 33 13.77 -5.17 -4.40
CA GLY A 33 13.10 -3.88 -4.23
C GLY A 33 11.68 -3.85 -4.78
N SER A 34 11.16 -4.94 -5.35
CA SER A 34 9.76 -5.03 -5.78
C SER A 34 8.83 -5.38 -4.61
N LEU A 35 7.54 -5.06 -4.76
CA LEU A 35 6.49 -5.53 -3.87
C LEU A 35 5.25 -5.95 -4.66
N SER A 36 4.46 -6.85 -4.06
CA SER A 36 3.10 -7.17 -4.50
C SER A 36 2.12 -7.02 -3.34
N VAL A 37 0.95 -6.48 -3.60
CA VAL A 37 -0.13 -6.31 -2.61
C VAL A 37 -1.41 -6.99 -3.10
N THR A 38 -2.18 -7.51 -2.16
CA THR A 38 -3.49 -8.08 -2.41
C THR A 38 -4.43 -7.63 -1.31
N THR A 39 -5.55 -7.05 -1.71
CA THR A 39 -6.67 -6.74 -0.83
C THR A 39 -7.87 -7.61 -1.25
N GLN A 40 -9.00 -7.49 -0.56
CA GLN A 40 -10.24 -8.07 -1.05
C GLN A 40 -10.71 -7.43 -2.37
N LYS A 41 -10.37 -6.15 -2.58
CA LYS A 41 -10.94 -5.30 -3.64
C LYS A 41 -10.03 -5.17 -4.87
N SER A 42 -8.74 -5.44 -4.72
CA SER A 42 -7.71 -5.07 -5.69
C SER A 42 -6.48 -5.98 -5.58
N THR A 43 -5.67 -5.97 -6.63
CA THR A 43 -4.30 -6.50 -6.60
C THR A 43 -3.35 -5.45 -7.15
N GLY A 44 -2.12 -5.44 -6.67
CA GLY A 44 -1.18 -4.40 -7.05
C GLY A 44 0.26 -4.81 -6.98
N TYR A 45 1.09 -4.00 -7.63
CA TYR A 45 2.54 -4.16 -7.67
C TYR A 45 3.21 -2.80 -7.56
N GLY A 46 4.44 -2.80 -7.06
CA GLY A 46 5.18 -1.58 -6.83
C GLY A 46 6.63 -1.84 -6.47
N ALA A 47 7.24 -0.83 -5.88
CA ALA A 47 8.60 -0.88 -5.39
C ALA A 47 8.69 -0.34 -3.97
N TRP A 48 9.71 -0.81 -3.25
CA TRP A 48 10.09 -0.29 -1.95
C TRP A 48 11.58 0.04 -1.93
N THR A 49 11.97 0.95 -1.05
CA THR A 49 13.37 1.31 -0.81
C THR A 49 13.57 1.60 0.67
N ALA A 50 14.64 1.04 1.25
CA ALA A 50 15.05 1.42 2.60
C ALA A 50 15.69 2.81 2.56
N VAL A 51 15.15 3.75 3.35
CA VAL A 51 15.57 5.16 3.36
C VAL A 51 16.21 5.59 4.69
N GLY A 52 16.25 4.69 5.68
CA GLY A 52 16.89 4.93 6.96
C GLY A 52 16.86 3.69 7.84
N ASP A 53 17.27 3.87 9.09
CA ASP A 53 17.17 2.81 10.09
C ASP A 53 15.69 2.42 10.28
N GLU A 54 15.38 1.17 9.95
CA GLU A 54 14.04 0.59 10.13
C GLU A 54 12.93 1.34 9.37
N THR A 55 13.28 2.13 8.36
CA THR A 55 12.35 2.96 7.59
C THR A 55 12.42 2.60 6.11
N LEU A 56 11.25 2.40 5.50
CA LEU A 56 11.11 2.23 4.06
C LEU A 56 10.13 3.24 3.47
N GLU A 57 10.34 3.56 2.21
CA GLU A 57 9.33 4.14 1.34
C GLU A 57 8.84 3.05 0.40
N PHE A 58 7.54 3.04 0.10
CA PHE A 58 6.99 2.22 -0.96
C PHE A 58 5.96 2.97 -1.80
N SER A 59 6.01 2.69 -3.10
CA SER A 59 5.09 3.21 -4.10
C SER A 59 4.51 2.05 -4.87
N LEU A 60 3.19 2.00 -5.01
CA LEU A 60 2.50 0.90 -5.67
C LEU A 60 1.25 1.36 -6.41
N ARG A 61 0.89 0.59 -7.42
CA ARG A 61 -0.39 0.68 -8.11
C ARG A 61 -1.22 -0.55 -7.79
N GLU A 62 -2.47 -0.37 -7.40
CA GLU A 62 -3.45 -1.46 -7.35
C GLU A 62 -4.52 -1.23 -8.39
N ASP A 63 -4.82 -2.27 -9.16
CA ASP A 63 -5.96 -2.29 -10.08
C ASP A 63 -7.15 -2.94 -9.36
N PHE A 64 -8.32 -2.30 -9.46
CA PHE A 64 -9.54 -2.83 -8.85
C PHE A 64 -9.99 -4.10 -9.57
N ASN A 65 -10.47 -5.08 -8.80
CA ASN A 65 -11.03 -6.30 -9.37
C ASN A 65 -12.29 -5.97 -10.17
N VAL A 66 -12.47 -6.64 -11.33
CA VAL A 66 -13.59 -6.39 -12.26
C VAL A 66 -14.98 -6.50 -11.62
N ASP A 67 -15.12 -7.27 -10.54
CA ASP A 67 -16.39 -7.48 -9.83
C ASP A 67 -16.64 -6.48 -8.69
N VAL A 68 -15.67 -5.61 -8.39
CA VAL A 68 -15.78 -4.59 -7.34
C VAL A 68 -16.30 -3.31 -7.97
N THR A 69 -17.62 -3.18 -8.02
CA THR A 69 -18.31 -2.02 -8.58
C THR A 69 -18.12 -0.77 -7.70
N GLN A 70 -16.95 -0.13 -7.71
CA GLN A 70 -16.81 1.24 -7.22
C GLN A 70 -17.29 2.21 -8.31
N ILE A 71 -18.61 2.39 -8.36
CA ILE A 71 -19.24 3.50 -9.06
C ILE A 71 -19.00 4.74 -8.21
N SER A 72 -18.21 5.68 -8.73
CA SER A 72 -18.13 7.02 -8.12
C SER A 72 -19.50 7.72 -8.18
N PRO A 73 -19.82 8.65 -7.26
CA PRO A 73 -21.09 9.40 -7.29
C PRO A 73 -21.36 10.19 -8.58
N ASN A 74 -20.31 10.41 -9.39
CA ASN A 74 -20.31 11.06 -10.71
C ASN A 74 -20.36 10.07 -11.90
N GLY A 75 -20.53 8.77 -11.66
CA GLY A 75 -20.69 7.75 -12.71
C GLY A 75 -19.40 7.32 -13.41
N HIS A 76 -18.24 7.76 -12.93
CA HIS A 76 -16.94 7.26 -13.40
C HIS A 76 -16.58 5.97 -12.64
N HIS A 77 -16.08 4.95 -13.35
CA HIS A 77 -15.57 3.73 -12.73
C HIS A 77 -14.13 3.99 -12.27
N ALA A 78 -13.83 3.76 -10.99
CA ALA A 78 -12.43 3.76 -10.57
C ALA A 78 -11.70 2.59 -11.26
N ALA A 79 -10.55 2.86 -11.86
CA ALA A 79 -9.75 1.86 -12.58
C ALA A 79 -8.60 1.34 -11.72
N TYR A 80 -7.87 2.26 -11.07
CA TYR A 80 -6.74 1.91 -10.24
C TYR A 80 -6.50 2.97 -9.15
N ILE A 81 -5.69 2.62 -8.17
CA ILE A 81 -5.21 3.50 -7.12
C ILE A 81 -3.68 3.52 -7.12
N GLN A 82 -3.09 4.72 -7.03
CA GLN A 82 -1.66 4.93 -6.81
C GLN A 82 -1.45 5.27 -5.34
N ILE A 83 -0.54 4.57 -4.67
CA ILE A 83 -0.29 4.71 -3.24
C ILE A 83 1.20 4.94 -3.01
N ASP A 84 1.53 5.98 -2.24
CA ASP A 84 2.88 6.30 -1.79
C ASP A 84 2.87 6.42 -0.27
N ILE A 85 3.66 5.59 0.42
CA ILE A 85 3.72 5.54 1.89
C ILE A 85 5.18 5.51 2.36
N THR A 86 5.46 6.26 3.42
CA THR A 86 6.65 6.07 4.26
C THR A 86 6.24 5.28 5.49
N ALA A 87 6.93 4.17 5.76
CA ALA A 87 6.64 3.28 6.88
C ALA A 87 7.90 3.01 7.71
N ARG A 88 7.70 2.83 9.01
CA ARG A 88 8.75 2.52 9.98
C ARG A 88 8.41 1.25 10.75
N LEU A 89 9.40 0.38 10.93
CA LEU A 89 9.30 -0.75 11.85
C LEU A 89 9.49 -0.24 13.29
N THR A 90 8.55 -0.60 14.16
CA THR A 90 8.72 -0.47 15.62
C THR A 90 8.37 -1.81 16.25
N GLY A 91 9.38 -2.50 16.81
CA GLY A 91 9.23 -3.87 17.29
C GLY A 91 8.99 -4.84 16.13
N ASP A 92 7.79 -5.40 16.03
CA ASP A 92 7.36 -6.34 14.97
C ASP A 92 6.33 -5.73 14.00
N THR A 93 6.04 -4.45 14.15
CA THR A 93 4.94 -3.77 13.47
C THR A 93 5.47 -2.67 12.55
N LEU A 94 5.11 -2.71 11.27
CA LEU A 94 5.31 -1.63 10.30
C LEU A 94 4.15 -0.65 10.41
N THR A 95 4.43 0.59 10.77
CA THR A 95 3.44 1.67 10.75
C THR A 95 3.86 2.74 9.76
N GLY A 96 2.96 3.16 8.89
CA GLY A 96 3.26 4.16 7.87
C GLY A 96 2.10 5.09 7.57
N GLU A 97 2.42 6.20 6.94
CA GLU A 97 1.44 7.15 6.44
C GLU A 97 1.87 7.71 5.09
N GLY A 98 0.89 8.18 4.33
CA GLY A 98 1.13 8.70 2.99
C GLY A 98 -0.15 9.07 2.28
N LYS A 99 -0.13 8.94 0.95
CA LYS A 99 -1.21 9.39 0.07
C LYS A 99 -1.68 8.25 -0.82
N ALA A 100 -2.99 8.20 -1.02
CA ALA A 100 -3.64 7.36 -2.02
C ALA A 100 -4.37 8.25 -3.04
N VAL A 101 -4.24 7.96 -4.33
CA VAL A 101 -4.87 8.70 -5.43
C VAL A 101 -5.61 7.73 -6.33
N VAL A 102 -6.92 7.91 -6.46
CA VAL A 102 -7.79 7.08 -7.26
C VAL A 102 -7.95 7.68 -8.65
N HIS A 103 -7.73 6.86 -9.67
CA HIS A 103 -7.80 7.24 -11.06
C HIS A 103 -8.92 6.52 -11.80
N GLY A 104 -9.53 7.23 -12.76
CA GLY A 104 -10.45 6.65 -13.73
C GLY A 104 -9.72 5.90 -14.86
N PRO A 105 -10.48 5.30 -15.80
CA PRO A 105 -9.91 4.51 -16.90
C PRO A 105 -9.18 5.37 -17.95
N ASP A 106 -9.43 6.68 -17.92
CA ASP A 106 -8.78 7.72 -18.73
C ASP A 106 -7.63 8.42 -17.98
N ASP A 107 -7.14 7.81 -16.91
CA ASP A 107 -6.11 8.32 -15.98
C ASP A 107 -6.51 9.61 -15.24
N ALA A 108 -7.75 10.09 -15.38
CA ALA A 108 -8.23 11.25 -14.66
C ALA A 108 -8.24 11.00 -13.15
N VAL A 109 -7.74 11.97 -12.37
CA VAL A 109 -7.82 11.92 -10.91
C VAL A 109 -9.28 12.09 -10.49
N ILE A 110 -9.85 11.05 -9.87
CA ILE A 110 -11.21 11.07 -9.33
C ILE A 110 -11.17 11.60 -7.90
N TYR A 111 -10.23 11.11 -7.10
CA TYR A 111 -10.20 11.31 -5.67
C TYR A 111 -8.78 11.13 -5.11
N ALA A 112 -8.47 11.78 -4.00
CA ALA A 112 -7.22 11.57 -3.27
C ALA A 112 -7.44 11.72 -1.76
N THR A 113 -6.79 10.87 -0.99
CA THR A 113 -6.89 10.85 0.47
C THR A 113 -5.56 10.53 1.13
N GLY A 114 -5.50 10.79 2.44
CA GLY A 114 -4.42 10.29 3.28
C GLY A 114 -4.64 8.83 3.62
N ALA A 115 -3.57 8.04 3.58
CA ALA A 115 -3.59 6.64 3.96
C ALA A 115 -2.68 6.45 5.18
N ARG A 116 -3.14 5.65 6.15
CA ARG A 116 -2.32 5.17 7.26
C ARG A 116 -2.35 3.67 7.31
N THR A 117 -1.22 3.04 7.58
CA THR A 117 -1.12 1.59 7.59
C THR A 117 -0.45 1.06 8.83
N GLU A 118 -0.89 -0.12 9.25
CA GLU A 118 -0.23 -0.95 10.24
C GLU A 118 -0.13 -2.39 9.70
N ALA A 119 1.05 -2.99 9.69
CA ALA A 119 1.26 -4.35 9.22
C ALA A 119 2.19 -5.16 10.13
N ARG A 120 1.96 -6.47 10.20
CA ARG A 120 2.79 -7.43 10.93
C ARG A 120 3.30 -8.51 9.99
N ARG A 121 4.52 -8.97 10.23
CA ARG A 121 5.15 -10.00 9.41
C ARG A 121 4.44 -11.33 9.63
N VAL A 122 4.19 -12.05 8.55
CA VAL A 122 3.71 -13.44 8.62
C VAL A 122 4.92 -14.32 8.88
N SER A 123 4.88 -15.08 9.97
CA SER A 123 5.94 -16.01 10.40
C SER A 123 6.20 -17.12 9.39
#